data_AF-F7VC27-F1
#
_entry.id   AF-F7VC27-F1
#
_cell.length_a   1.000
_cell.length_b   1.000
_cell.length_c   1.000
_cell.angle_alpha   90.00
_cell.angle_beta   90.00
_cell.angle_gamma   90.00
#
_symmetry.space_group_name_H-M   'P 1'
#
loop_
_entity.id
_entity.type
_entity.pdbx_description
1 polymer ?
#
loop_
_entity_poly.entity_id
_entity_poly.type
_entity_poly.pdbx_seq_one_letter_code
_entity_poly.pdbx_strand_id
1 'polypeptide(L)' 'MEGKVVAVGPGARNEQGQIVALDVKAGDKILFGKWSGTEVKIDGEELLIMKESDILGIISA' A
#
# COMPACT_ATOMS: atom_id res chain seq x y z
N MET A 1 9.14 1.04 9.14
CA MET A 1 8.71 -0.37 9.31
C MET A 1 8.71 -1.00 7.94
N GLU A 2 8.80 -2.32 7.86
CA GLU A 2 8.73 -3.05 6.59
C GLU A 2 7.51 -3.96 6.56
N GLY A 3 7.03 -4.26 5.36
CA GLY A 3 5.90 -5.16 5.15
C GLY A 3 5.82 -5.65 3.73
N LYS A 4 5.00 -6.68 3.51
CA LYS A 4 4.74 -7.24 2.19
C LYS A 4 3.35 -6.82 1.73
N VAL A 5 3.25 -6.29 0.52
CA VAL A 5 1.98 -5.93 -0.09
C VAL A 5 1.21 -7.20 -0.43
N VAL A 6 0.03 -7.39 0.14
CA VAL A 6 -0.85 -8.55 -0.13
C VAL A 6 -1.90 -8.25 -1.20
N ALA A 7 -2.34 -7.00 -1.30
CA ALA A 7 -3.32 -6.56 -2.27
C ALA A 7 -3.11 -5.07 -2.58
N VAL A 8 -3.53 -4.65 -3.77
CA VAL A 8 -3.49 -3.25 -4.21
C VAL A 8 -4.84 -2.87 -4.82
N GLY A 9 -5.26 -1.63 -4.57
CA GLY A 9 -6.45 -1.07 -5.21
C GLY A 9 -6.19 -0.69 -6.68
N PRO A 10 -7.21 -0.21 -7.40
CA PRO A 10 -7.06 0.21 -8.80
C PRO A 10 -6.18 1.46 -8.96
N GLY A 11 -5.90 2.18 -7.86
CA GLY A 11 -5.12 3.42 -7.85
C GLY A 11 -5.97 4.66 -7.57
N ALA A 12 -5.31 5.82 -7.50
CA ALA A 12 -5.95 7.09 -7.17
C ALA A 12 -6.56 7.75 -8.42
N ARG A 13 -7.67 8.48 -8.27
CA ARG A 13 -8.17 9.32 -9.36
C ARG A 13 -7.45 10.66 -9.37
N ASN A 14 -6.98 11.08 -10.54
CA ASN A 14 -6.45 12.43 -10.74
C ASN A 14 -7.59 13.46 -10.90
N GLU A 15 -7.24 14.74 -11.02
CA GLU A 15 -8.19 15.85 -11.21
C GLU A 15 -9.03 15.73 -12.50
N GLN A 16 -8.59 14.91 -13.45
CA GLN A 16 -9.26 14.65 -14.72
C GLN A 16 -10.20 13.43 -14.62
N GLY A 17 -10.34 12.84 -13.43
CA GLY A 17 -11.16 11.66 -13.18
C GLY A 17 -10.55 10.34 -13.68
N GLN A 18 -9.33 10.37 -14.22
CA GLN A 18 -8.63 9.19 -14.69
C GLN A 18 -7.99 8.44 -13.52
N ILE A 19 -7.98 7.12 -13.61
CA ILE A 19 -7.32 6.26 -12.63
C ILE A 19 -5.82 6.26 -12.93
N VAL A 20 -5.03 6.68 -11.94
CA VAL A 20 -3.58 6.56 -11.91
C VAL A 20 -3.26 5.28 -11.16
N ALA A 21 -2.68 4.31 -11.87
CA ALA A 21 -2.30 3.03 -11.29
C ALA A 21 -1.23 3.22 -10.20
N LEU A 22 -1.22 2.30 -9.24
CA LEU A 22 -0.21 2.25 -8.19
C LEU A 22 1.10 1.69 -8.77
N ASP A 23 2.23 2.25 -8.33
CA ASP A 23 3.58 1.76 -8.64
C ASP A 23 3.89 0.46 -7.86
N VAL A 24 3.22 0.26 -6.73
CA VAL A 24 3.31 -0.97 -5.93
C VAL A 24 2.38 -2.05 -6.45
N LYS A 25 2.83 -3.31 -6.35
CA LYS A 25 2.03 -4.50 -6.68
C LYS A 25 2.05 -5.51 -5.55
N ALA A 26 1.07 -6.42 -5.57
CA ALA A 26 1.04 -7.56 -4.66
C ALA A 26 2.34 -8.37 -4.79
N GLY A 27 2.96 -8.69 -3.65
CA GLY A 27 4.24 -9.37 -3.56
C GLY A 27 5.43 -8.46 -3.27
N ASP A 28 5.33 -7.16 -3.53
CA ASP A 28 6.42 -6.23 -3.25
C ASP A 28 6.66 -6.11 -1.74
N LYS A 29 7.94 -5.99 -1.36
CA LYS A 29 8.34 -5.58 -0.02
C LYS A 29 8.51 -4.08 0.00
N ILE A 30 7.94 -3.42 1.00
CA ILE A 30 7.92 -1.96 1.09
C ILE A 30 8.39 -1.49 2.46
N LEU A 31 8.96 -0.29 2.48
CA LEU A 31 9.15 0.50 3.70
C LEU A 31 8.04 1.52 3.83
N PHE A 32 7.53 1.67 5.05
CA PHE A 32 6.51 2.67 5.38
C PHE A 32 6.77 3.26 6.77
N GLY A 33 6.18 4.43 7.03
CA GLY A 33 6.31 5.14 8.29
C GLY A 33 5.74 4.35 9.48
N LYS A 34 6.28 4.55 10.68
CA LYS A 34 5.79 3.87 11.91
C LYS A 34 4.32 4.19 12.22
N TRP A 35 3.88 5.39 11.84
CA TRP A 35 2.54 5.93 12.12
C TRP A 35 1.64 5.94 10.89
N SER A 36 2.01 5.17 9.86
CA SER A 36 1.30 5.09 8.59
C SER A 36 0.30 3.94 8.59
N GLY A 37 -0.86 4.16 7.98
CA GLY A 37 -1.90 3.15 7.81
C GLY A 37 -2.92 3.04 8.93
N THR A 38 -3.88 2.14 8.74
CA THR A 38 -4.95 1.80 9.67
C THR A 38 -5.03 0.29 9.79
N GLU A 39 -5.09 -0.22 11.02
CA GLU A 39 -5.24 -1.65 11.25
C GLU A 39 -6.66 -2.09 10.88
N VAL A 40 -6.76 -3.16 10.10
CA VAL A 40 -8.02 -3.77 9.68
C VAL A 40 -7.93 -5.28 9.83
N LYS A 41 -9.05 -5.91 10.19
CA LYS A 41 -9.14 -7.36 10.30
C LYS A 41 -9.95 -7.92 9.14
N ILE A 42 -9.34 -8.74 8.30
CA ILE A 42 -9.96 -9.36 7.13
C ILE A 42 -9.72 -10.86 7.22
N ASP A 43 -10.78 -11.66 7.12
CA ASP A 43 -10.70 -13.14 7.16
C ASP A 43 -9.95 -13.71 8.39
N GLY A 44 -9.96 -12.96 9.50
CA GLY A 44 -9.29 -13.33 10.74
C GLY A 44 -7.83 -12.87 10.83
N GLU A 45 -7.25 -12.33 9.76
CA GLU A 45 -5.90 -11.78 9.72
C GLU A 45 -5.89 -10.28 10.03
N GLU A 46 -4.89 -9.84 10.80
CA GLU A 46 -4.63 -8.42 11.04
C GLU A 46 -3.74 -7.88 9.92
N LEU A 47 -4.29 -6.94 9.16
CA LEU A 47 -3.64 -6.30 8.03
C LEU A 47 -3.55 -4.80 8.28
N LEU A 48 -2.62 -4.15 7.57
CA LEU A 48 -2.46 -2.70 7.61
C LEU A 48 -2.84 -2.13 6.24
N ILE A 49 -3.91 -1.33 6.20
CA ILE A 49 -4.30 -0.59 4.99
C ILE A 49 -3.70 0.81 5.04
N MET A 50 -3.10 1.28 3.94
CA MET A 50 -2.52 2.62 3.85
C MET A 50 -2.59 3.16 2.44
N LYS A 51 -2.30 4.46 2.29
CA LYS A 51 -2.18 5.09 0.96
C LYS A 51 -0.78 4.85 0.41
N GLU A 52 -0.66 4.83 -0.91
CA GLU A 52 0.64 4.72 -1.57
C GLU A 52 1.58 5.88 -1.21
N SER A 53 1.04 7.07 -0.95
CA SER A 53 1.83 8.23 -0.49
C SER A 53 2.55 8.02 0.84
N ASP A 54 2.13 7.04 1.63
CA ASP A 54 2.75 6.72 2.93
C ASP A 54 3.90 5.70 2.79
N ILE A 55 4.11 5.16 1.59
CA ILE A 55 5.16 4.21 1.26
C ILE A 55 6.44 5.00 0.94
N LEU A 56 7.51 4.69 1.67
CA LEU A 56 8.81 5.35 1.55
C LEU A 56 9.67 4.78 0.42
N GLY A 57 9.42 3.52 0.05
CA GLY A 57 10.11 2.87 -1.06
C GLY A 57 9.86 1.37 -1.13
N ILE A 58 10.11 0.80 -2.31
CA ILE A 58 10.10 -0.65 -2.56
C ILE A 58 11.51 -1.20 -2.29
N ILE A 59 11.59 -2.25 -1.48
CA ILE A 59 12.84 -2.94 -1.17
C ILE A 59 13.01 -4.08 -2.18
N SER A 60 13.89 -3.89 -3.16
CA SER A 60 14.40 -4.97 -4.01
C SER A 60 15.76 -5.42 -3.44
N ALA A 61 15.87 -6.69 -3.07
CA ALA A 61 17.15 -7.33 -2.77
C ALA A 61 17.90 -7.64 -4.07
#